data_AF-A0A933J1Y4-F1
#
_entry.id   AF-A0A933J1Y4-F1
#
_cell.length_a   1.000
_cell.length_b   1.000
_cell.length_c   1.000
_cell.angle_alpha   90.00
_cell.angle_beta   90.00
_cell.angle_gamma   90.00
#
_symmetry.space_group_name_H-M   'P 1'
#
loop_
_entity.id
_entity.type
_entity.pdbx_description
1 polymer ?
#
loop_
_entity_poly.entity_id
_entity_poly.type
_entity_poly.pdbx_seq_one_letter_code
_entity_poly.pdbx_strand_id
1 'polypeptide(L)'
;MVINKLACSLSGKTETVRIVPGTFAHRVYAKEETVEEFRCNYGLNSAYQEQFRRGGVQVSGMDLAGEVRIVELADHRYFVATLFLPQLSSSPDKPHPLIVAYLKAALDLE
;
A
#
# COMPACT_ATOMS: atom_id res chain seq x y z
N MET A 1 -1.99 -20.07 -7.03
CA MET A 1 -2.56 -19.37 -5.86
C MET A 1 -2.18 -17.90 -5.95
N VAL A 2 -3.14 -17.01 -5.74
CA VAL A 2 -3.00 -15.55 -5.93
C VAL A 2 -2.04 -14.93 -4.89
N ILE A 3 -1.99 -15.52 -3.70
CA ILE A 3 -1.09 -15.17 -2.61
C ILE A 3 -0.09 -16.31 -2.44
N ASN A 4 1.19 -15.99 -2.22
CA ASN A 4 2.24 -16.98 -1.95
C ASN A 4 3.11 -16.53 -0.77
N LYS A 5 3.85 -17.49 -0.20
CA LYS A 5 4.81 -17.21 0.88
C LYS A 5 5.92 -16.33 0.31
N LEU A 6 6.26 -15.26 1.03
CA LEU A 6 7.37 -14.39 0.64
C LEU A 6 8.69 -15.13 0.77
N ALA A 7 9.63 -14.86 -0.14
CA ALA A 7 10.98 -15.42 -0.09
C ALA A 7 11.69 -15.05 1.22
N CYS A 8 11.45 -13.84 1.72
CA CYS A 8 11.86 -13.39 3.04
C CYS A 8 10.64 -12.92 3.83
N SER A 9 10.52 -13.35 5.09
CA SER A 9 9.47 -12.85 5.99
C SER A 9 9.61 -11.33 6.16
N LEU A 10 8.47 -10.62 6.14
CA LEU A 10 8.39 -9.21 6.50
C LEU A 10 7.93 -9.03 7.95
N SER A 11 7.67 -10.11 8.69
CA SER A 11 7.16 -10.00 10.05
C SER A 11 8.20 -9.40 10.99
N GLY A 12 7.87 -8.26 11.61
CA GLY A 12 8.81 -7.56 12.48
C GLY A 12 9.75 -6.60 11.76
N LYS A 13 9.58 -6.40 10.45
CA LYS A 13 10.46 -5.56 9.64
C LYS A 13 9.89 -4.19 9.38
N THR A 14 10.80 -3.25 9.19
CA THR A 14 10.54 -1.90 8.72
C THR A 14 11.33 -1.70 7.43
N GLU A 15 10.64 -1.44 6.32
CA GLU A 15 11.26 -1.37 4.99
C GLU A 15 10.78 -0.15 4.21
N THR A 16 11.59 0.30 3.25
CA THR A 16 11.24 1.38 2.33
C THR A 16 10.23 0.89 1.29
N VAL A 17 9.17 1.66 1.11
CA VAL A 17 8.19 1.49 0.04
C VAL A 17 8.31 2.68 -0.91
N ARG A 18 8.57 2.39 -2.18
CA ARG A 18 8.51 3.34 -3.28
C ARG A 18 7.06 3.49 -3.72
N ILE A 19 6.60 4.72 -3.76
CA ILE A 19 5.24 5.09 -4.13
C ILE A 19 5.23 5.48 -5.60
N VAL A 20 4.33 4.88 -6.37
CA VAL A 20 4.27 5.09 -7.83
C VAL A 20 3.70 6.49 -8.11
N PRO A 21 4.41 7.37 -8.82
CA PRO A 21 3.92 8.71 -9.12
C PRO A 21 2.56 8.72 -9.85
N GLY A 22 1.73 9.71 -9.54
CA GLY A 22 0.40 9.88 -10.14
C GLY A 22 -0.71 9.00 -9.58
N THR A 23 -0.41 8.12 -8.61
CA THR A 23 -1.40 7.28 -7.93
C THR A 23 -2.13 8.01 -6.80
N PHE A 24 -3.24 7.44 -6.33
CA PHE A 24 -3.92 7.90 -5.13
C PHE A 24 -2.99 7.88 -3.92
N ALA A 25 -2.24 6.78 -3.72
CA ALA A 25 -1.23 6.69 -2.67
C ALA A 25 -0.20 7.82 -2.76
N HIS A 26 0.32 8.12 -3.96
CA HIS A 26 1.24 9.24 -4.18
C HIS A 26 0.65 10.59 -3.75
N ARG A 27 -0.62 10.84 -4.07
CA ARG A 27 -1.33 12.06 -3.63
C ARG A 27 -1.47 12.13 -2.11
N VAL A 28 -1.80 11.01 -1.46
CA VAL A 28 -2.01 10.97 0.00
C VAL A 28 -0.70 11.13 0.77
N TYR A 29 0.37 10.47 0.33
CA TYR A 29 1.68 10.57 0.98
C TYR A 29 2.42 11.87 0.62
N ALA A 30 2.15 12.44 -0.56
CA ALA A 30 2.88 13.59 -1.14
C ALA A 30 4.40 13.36 -1.21
N LYS A 31 4.81 12.11 -1.42
CA LYS A 31 6.21 11.64 -1.44
C LYS A 31 6.36 10.47 -2.40
N GLU A 32 7.59 10.24 -2.87
CA GLU A 32 7.95 9.09 -3.71
C GLU A 32 8.45 7.89 -2.89
N GLU A 33 8.82 8.09 -1.63
CA GLU A 33 9.25 7.02 -0.72
C GLU A 33 8.67 7.22 0.68
N THR A 34 8.30 6.11 1.33
CA THR A 34 7.90 6.03 2.74
C THR A 34 8.59 4.83 3.40
N VAL A 35 8.62 4.82 4.73
CA VAL A 35 9.17 3.71 5.52
C VAL A 35 8.04 3.16 6.37
N GLU A 36 7.76 1.87 6.20
CA GLU A 36 6.55 1.24 6.73
C GLU A 36 6.86 -0.05 7.50
N GLU A 37 5.99 -0.39 8.45
CA GLU A 37 6.18 -1.56 9.32
C GLU A 37 5.27 -2.74 8.93
N PHE A 38 5.84 -3.94 8.92
CA PHE A 38 5.21 -5.15 8.42
C PHE A 38 5.09 -6.24 9.51
N ARG A 39 4.03 -7.06 9.37
CA ARG A 39 3.73 -8.23 10.22
C ARG A 39 3.26 -9.44 9.39
N CYS A 40 3.69 -9.54 8.13
CA CYS A 40 3.20 -10.54 7.19
C CYS A 40 4.31 -11.50 6.67
N ASN A 41 3.90 -12.72 6.32
CA ASN A 41 4.76 -13.76 5.75
C ASN A 41 4.39 -14.11 4.30
N TYR A 42 3.36 -13.46 3.76
CA TYR A 42 2.74 -13.75 2.48
C TYR A 42 2.56 -12.44 1.70
N GLY A 43 2.61 -12.53 0.38
CA GLY A 43 2.43 -11.39 -0.51
C GLY A 43 1.75 -11.78 -1.81
N LEU A 44 1.62 -10.79 -2.68
CA LEU A 44 1.01 -10.96 -4.00
C LEU A 44 1.93 -11.81 -4.88
N ASN A 45 1.38 -12.85 -5.48
CA ASN A 45 2.11 -13.62 -6.48
C ASN A 45 2.24 -12.78 -7.76
N SER A 46 3.48 -12.47 -8.15
CA SER A 46 3.78 -11.64 -9.33
C SER A 46 3.15 -12.17 -10.63
N ALA A 47 2.96 -13.49 -10.74
CA ALA A 47 2.27 -14.12 -11.88
C ALA A 47 0.83 -13.64 -12.09
N TYR A 48 0.20 -13.04 -11.07
CA TYR A 48 -1.18 -12.55 -11.12
C TYR A 48 -1.28 -11.03 -11.30
N GLN A 49 -0.18 -10.28 -11.27
CA GLN A 49 -0.20 -8.82 -11.36
C GLN A 49 -0.92 -8.30 -12.60
N GLU A 50 -0.69 -8.93 -13.76
CA GLU A 50 -1.37 -8.56 -15.00
C GLU A 50 -2.87 -8.81 -14.96
N GLN A 51 -3.32 -9.84 -14.24
CA GLN A 51 -4.75 -10.12 -14.06
C GLN A 51 -5.40 -9.08 -13.14
N PHE A 52 -4.72 -8.66 -12.07
CA PHE A 52 -5.16 -7.54 -11.23
C PHE A 52 -5.28 -6.25 -12.02
N ARG A 53 -4.25 -5.93 -12.83
CA ARG A 53 -4.25 -4.73 -13.69
C ARG A 53 -5.43 -4.73 -14.65
N ARG A 54 -5.73 -5.86 -15.30
CA ARG A 54 -6.91 -6.01 -16.18
C ARG A 54 -8.23 -5.91 -15.42
N GLY A 55 -8.25 -6.29 -14.15
CA GLY A 55 -9.40 -6.15 -13.26
C GLY A 55 -9.56 -4.74 -12.64
N GLY A 56 -8.75 -3.76 -13.05
CA GLY A 56 -8.80 -2.39 -12.55
C GLY A 56 -8.01 -2.11 -11.27
N VAL A 57 -7.33 -3.13 -10.71
CA VAL A 57 -6.44 -2.95 -9.57
C VAL A 57 -5.07 -2.46 -10.04
N GLN A 58 -4.71 -1.28 -9.60
CA GLN A 58 -3.43 -0.65 -9.90
C GLN A 58 -2.44 -0.90 -8.77
N VAL A 59 -1.18 -1.17 -9.11
CA VAL A 59 -0.08 -1.17 -8.14
C VAL A 59 0.35 0.27 -7.89
N SER A 60 0.29 0.71 -6.63
CA SER A 60 0.65 2.07 -6.23
C SER A 60 1.83 2.16 -5.28
N GLY A 61 2.40 1.02 -4.87
CA GLY A 61 3.63 0.99 -4.11
C GLY A 61 4.33 -0.36 -4.16
N MET A 62 5.66 -0.33 -4.18
CA MET A 62 6.53 -1.49 -4.28
C MET A 62 7.74 -1.34 -3.35
N ASP A 63 8.41 -2.43 -3.02
CA ASP A 63 9.73 -2.33 -2.38
C ASP A 63 10.85 -2.03 -3.40
N LEU A 64 12.09 -2.01 -2.93
CA LEU A 64 13.27 -1.74 -3.77
C LEU A 64 13.55 -2.84 -4.82
N ALA A 65 13.01 -4.04 -4.61
CA ALA A 65 13.12 -5.17 -5.55
C ALA A 65 11.95 -5.23 -6.54
N GLY A 66 10.97 -4.31 -6.44
CA GLY A 66 9.79 -4.28 -7.30
C GLY A 66 8.66 -5.19 -6.83
N GLU A 67 8.74 -5.76 -5.64
CA GLU A 67 7.65 -6.56 -5.06
C GLU A 67 6.53 -5.64 -4.56
N VAL A 68 5.28 -6.03 -4.83
CA VAL A 68 4.11 -5.19 -4.55
C VAL A 68 3.89 -5.03 -3.04
N ARG A 69 3.66 -3.78 -2.61
CA ARG A 69 3.39 -3.41 -1.20
C ARG A 69 2.09 -2.63 -1.04
N ILE A 70 1.65 -1.91 -2.07
CA ILE A 70 0.39 -1.15 -2.09
C ILE A 70 -0.33 -1.41 -3.41
N VAL A 71 -1.63 -1.66 -3.33
CA VAL A 71 -2.54 -1.67 -4.48
C VAL A 71 -3.75 -0.79 -4.21
N GLU A 72 -4.37 -0.27 -5.27
CA GLU A 72 -5.53 0.60 -5.20
C GLU A 72 -6.48 0.37 -6.39
N LEU A 73 -7.72 0.88 -6.28
CA LEU A 73 -8.65 1.00 -7.41
C LEU A 73 -8.77 2.49 -7.77
N ALA A 74 -8.30 2.86 -8.96
CA ALA A 74 -8.26 4.27 -9.40
C ALA A 74 -9.65 4.92 -9.45
N ASP A 75 -10.69 4.15 -9.82
CA ASP A 75 -12.06 4.64 -9.98
C ASP A 75 -12.92 4.54 -8.70
N HIS A 76 -12.29 4.33 -7.54
CA HIS A 76 -12.97 4.26 -6.25
C HIS A 76 -12.57 5.44 -5.35
N ARG A 77 -13.54 6.05 -4.65
CA ARG A 77 -13.30 7.23 -3.77
C ARG A 77 -12.15 7.00 -2.79
N TYR A 78 -12.13 5.82 -2.17
CA TYR A 78 -11.01 5.33 -1.38
C TYR A 78 -10.96 3.81 -1.42
N PHE A 79 -10.00 3.24 -2.15
CA PHE A 79 -9.71 1.82 -2.08
C PHE A 79 -8.20 1.64 -2.12
N VAL A 80 -7.62 1.29 -0.97
CA VAL A 80 -6.19 1.05 -0.83
C VAL A 80 -5.99 -0.19 0.04
N ALA A 81 -5.14 -1.10 -0.41
CA ALA A 81 -4.69 -2.24 0.36
C ALA A 81 -3.17 -2.25 0.45
N THR A 82 -2.65 -2.46 1.66
CA THR A 82 -1.22 -2.45 1.96
C THR A 82 -0.81 -3.79 2.56
N LEU A 83 0.44 -4.22 2.31
CA LEU A 83 1.04 -5.33 3.06
C LEU A 83 1.60 -4.89 4.42
N PHE A 84 2.05 -3.63 4.51
CA PHE A 84 2.40 -3.01 5.78
C PHE A 84 1.15 -2.63 6.56
N LEU A 85 1.36 -2.24 7.82
CA LEU A 85 0.31 -1.91 8.78
C LEU A 85 0.38 -0.42 9.15
N PRO A 86 -0.38 0.46 8.45
CA PRO A 86 -0.41 1.90 8.70
C PRO A 86 -0.59 2.29 10.17
N GLN A 87 -1.35 1.48 10.92
CA GLN A 87 -1.65 1.72 12.33
C GLN A 87 -0.42 1.61 13.24
N LEU A 88 0.63 0.88 12.83
CA LEU A 88 1.85 0.75 13.64
C LEU A 88 2.69 2.03 13.63
N SER A 89 2.67 2.76 12.51
CA SER A 89 3.37 4.04 12.34
C SER A 89 2.52 5.27 12.65
N SER A 90 1.25 5.09 13.03
CA SER A 90 0.33 6.19 13.33
C SER A 90 0.38 6.56 14.81
N SER A 91 0.44 7.86 15.13
CA SER A 91 0.30 8.37 16.50
C SER A 91 -0.64 9.57 16.55
N PRO A 92 -1.11 10.01 17.73
CA PRO A 92 -1.95 11.20 17.86
C PRO A 92 -1.32 12.46 17.26
N ASP A 93 -0.03 12.69 17.50
CA ASP A 93 0.69 13.87 17.00
C ASP A 93 1.07 13.74 15.52
N LYS A 94 1.12 12.52 15.00
CA LYS A 94 1.50 12.21 13.63
C LYS A 94 0.62 11.08 13.09
N PRO A 95 -0.64 11.37 12.73
CA PRO A 95 -1.54 10.36 12.20
C PRO A 95 -1.05 9.90 10.83
N HIS A 96 -1.21 8.61 10.56
CA HIS A 96 -0.74 8.06 9.29
C HIS A 96 -1.58 8.59 8.10
N PRO A 97 -0.96 9.03 6.99
CA PRO A 97 -1.67 9.66 5.87
C PRO A 97 -2.81 8.83 5.29
N LEU A 98 -2.61 7.52 5.08
CA LEU A 98 -3.67 6.62 4.59
C LEU A 98 -4.87 6.53 5.55
N ILE A 99 -4.64 6.58 6.87
CA ILE A 99 -5.74 6.53 7.84
C ILE A 99 -6.53 7.84 7.80
N VAL A 100 -5.84 8.99 7.76
CA VAL A 100 -6.48 10.30 7.61
C VAL A 100 -7.29 10.36 6.30
N ALA A 101 -6.73 9.89 5.19
CA ALA A 101 -7.39 9.86 3.89
C ALA A 101 -8.63 8.96 3.89
N TYR A 102 -8.57 7.80 4.55
CA TYR A 102 -9.73 6.93 4.73
C TYR A 102 -10.86 7.65 5.49
N LEU A 103 -10.54 8.32 6.60
CA LEU A 103 -11.54 9.04 7.40
C LEU A 103 -12.15 10.22 6.63
N LYS A 104 -11.34 10.99 5.90
CA LYS A 104 -11.83 12.06 5.03
C LYS A 104 -12.81 11.53 3.98
N ALA A 105 -12.43 10.44 3.30
CA ALA A 105 -13.27 9.80 2.30
C ALA A 105 -14.57 9.21 2.87
N ALA A 106 -14.57 8.76 4.13
CA ALA A 106 -15.75 8.25 4.82
C ALA A 106 -16.70 9.36 5.29
N LEU A 107 -16.18 10.56 5.53
CA LEU A 107 -16.96 11.74 5.94
C LEU A 107 -17.38 12.64 4.76
N ASP A 108 -17.08 12.24 3.53
CA ASP A 108 -17.25 13.06 2.31
C ASP A 108 -16.58 14.44 2.43
N LEU A 109 -15.44 14.48 3.12
CA LEU A 109 -14.59 15.65 3.20
C LEU A 109 -13.56 15.60 2.06
N GLU A 110 -13.64 16.54 1.13
CA GLU A 110 -12.63 16.73 0.07
C GLU A 110 -11.28 17.21 0.64
#